data_AF-A0A450XYT1-F1
#
_entry.id   AF-A0A450XYT1-F1
#
_cell.length_a   1.000
_cell.length_b   1.000
_cell.length_c   1.000
_cell.angle_alpha   90.00
_cell.angle_beta   90.00
_cell.angle_gamma   90.00
#
_symmetry.space_group_name_H-M   'P 1'
#
loop_
_entity.id
_entity.type
_entity.pdbx_description
1 polymer ?
#
loop_
_entity_poly.entity_id
_entity_poly.type
_entity_poly.pdbx_seq_one_letter_code
_entity_poly.pdbx_strand_id
1 'polypeptide(L)'
;MSENLMGFMPVEKYFERYRNWRTIDQVHKCSFDGEYTLTIQLDKGDSQYCAMQVSLIGQNIFRVRFNPGKLSKDDFSPTNSRTIVEDNIDDLRRTLMGTLPFKVSYEEDSNRVILVTIPISGSGKTLDPQDDRPTLKIVIDFNPFCILAFHCANNETTEVWQTASPPLYYTSNGQEGYEYHTGRHQAPSYAVHGLRGTRRHIRLQGKEPAGLLQLR
;
A
#
# COMPACT_ATOMS: atom_id res chain seq x y z
N MET A 1 5.42 -35.60 15.14
CA MET A 1 4.81 -35.13 13.88
C MET A 1 3.52 -34.43 14.27
N SER A 2 3.47 -33.10 14.25
CA SER A 2 2.27 -32.36 14.62
C SER A 2 1.32 -32.32 13.42
N GLU A 3 0.12 -32.87 13.61
CA GLU A 3 -1.00 -32.75 12.68
C GLU A 3 -1.32 -31.27 12.48
N ASN A 4 -1.06 -30.76 11.28
CA ASN A 4 -1.49 -29.43 10.88
C ASN A 4 -3.00 -29.46 10.63
N LEU A 5 -3.77 -29.31 11.70
CA LEU A 5 -5.21 -29.13 11.65
C LEU A 5 -5.53 -27.84 10.90
N MET A 6 -5.99 -27.98 9.65
CA MET A 6 -6.70 -26.93 8.93
C MET A 6 -7.99 -26.62 9.70
N GLY A 7 -8.11 -25.40 10.21
CA GLY A 7 -9.28 -24.96 10.95
C GLY A 7 -9.55 -23.47 10.72
N PHE A 8 -10.83 -23.11 10.69
CA PHE A 8 -11.23 -21.71 10.75
C PHE A 8 -10.87 -21.15 12.14
N MET A 9 -10.09 -20.07 12.18
CA MET A 9 -9.74 -19.39 13.41
C MET A 9 -10.66 -18.17 13.60
N PRO A 10 -11.28 -18.01 14.78
CA PRO A 10 -11.96 -16.77 15.11
C PRO A 10 -11.02 -15.57 15.00
N VAL A 11 -11.55 -14.44 14.57
CA VAL A 11 -10.83 -13.15 14.43
C VAL A 11 -10.06 -12.81 15.69
N GLU A 12 -10.74 -12.99 16.81
CA GLU A 12 -10.32 -12.62 18.14
C GLU A 12 -9.09 -13.43 18.50
N LYS A 13 -9.11 -14.75 18.25
CA LYS A 13 -7.97 -15.63 18.46
C LYS A 13 -6.79 -15.33 17.52
N TYR A 14 -7.07 -14.88 16.30
CA TYR A 14 -6.03 -14.46 15.37
C TYR A 14 -5.30 -13.20 15.88
N PHE A 15 -6.05 -12.21 16.36
CA PHE A 15 -5.50 -10.99 16.95
C PHE A 15 -5.14 -11.11 18.44
N GLU A 16 -5.28 -12.27 19.09
CA GLU A 16 -4.83 -12.42 20.49
C GLU A 16 -3.30 -12.30 20.60
N ARG A 17 -2.57 -12.56 19.50
CA ARG A 17 -1.10 -12.63 19.50
C ARG A 17 -0.39 -11.57 18.68
N TYR A 18 -1.09 -10.62 18.04
CA TYR A 18 -0.42 -9.62 17.18
C TYR A 18 0.57 -8.74 17.96
N ARG A 19 0.36 -8.57 19.27
CA ARG A 19 1.30 -7.83 20.14
C ARG A 19 2.66 -8.51 20.29
N ASN A 20 2.75 -9.80 19.99
CA ASN A 20 4.01 -10.56 19.98
C ASN A 20 4.65 -10.61 18.58
N TRP A 21 4.02 -9.99 17.58
CA TRP A 21 4.57 -9.93 16.22
C TRP A 21 5.71 -8.94 16.16
N ARG A 22 6.63 -9.16 15.23
CA ARG A 22 7.74 -8.24 15.00
C ARG A 22 7.22 -6.95 14.40
N THR A 23 7.83 -5.84 14.78
CA THR A 23 7.54 -4.52 14.21
C THR A 23 8.63 -4.13 13.22
N ILE A 24 8.26 -3.34 12.22
CA ILE A 24 9.22 -2.62 11.39
C ILE A 24 9.69 -1.39 12.15
N ASP A 25 11.00 -1.14 12.12
CA ASP A 25 11.64 -0.08 12.90
C ASP A 25 11.71 1.22 12.07
N GLN A 26 12.52 1.20 11.01
CA GLN A 26 12.80 2.38 10.18
C GLN A 26 13.05 2.02 8.71
N VAL A 27 13.04 3.05 7.87
CA VAL A 27 13.47 2.95 6.47
C VAL A 27 15.00 2.90 6.42
N HIS A 28 15.52 1.89 5.73
CA HIS A 28 16.94 1.76 5.43
C HIS A 28 17.32 2.51 4.15
N LYS A 29 16.49 2.39 3.11
CA LYS A 29 16.76 2.97 1.79
C LYS A 29 15.48 3.08 0.96
N CYS A 30 15.42 4.09 0.10
CA CYS A 30 14.40 4.21 -0.94
C CYS A 30 15.02 4.08 -2.34
N SER A 31 14.22 3.66 -3.32
CA SER A 31 14.58 3.63 -4.73
C SER A 31 13.32 3.87 -5.57
N PHE A 32 13.27 5.01 -6.24
CA PHE A 32 12.23 5.35 -7.19
C PHE A 32 12.61 4.86 -8.59
N ASP A 33 11.65 4.34 -9.35
CA ASP A 33 11.86 3.85 -10.72
C ASP A 33 11.95 4.98 -11.76
N GLY A 34 11.72 6.24 -11.34
CA GLY A 34 11.71 7.41 -12.21
C GLY A 34 10.33 7.74 -12.79
N GLU A 35 9.33 6.90 -12.56
CA GLU A 35 8.00 7.08 -13.14
C GLU A 35 6.87 6.96 -12.10
N TYR A 36 6.70 5.80 -11.46
CA TYR A 36 5.47 5.49 -10.72
C TYR A 36 5.65 4.63 -9.47
N THR A 37 6.77 3.92 -9.32
CA THR A 37 6.98 2.98 -8.21
C THR A 37 8.16 3.39 -7.35
N LEU A 38 7.87 3.55 -6.06
CA LEU A 38 8.87 3.64 -5.01
C LEU A 38 9.02 2.27 -4.34
N THR A 39 10.25 1.78 -4.27
CA THR A 39 10.62 0.63 -3.45
C THR A 39 11.31 1.13 -2.18
N ILE A 40 10.83 0.68 -1.03
CA ILE A 40 11.31 1.05 0.30
C ILE A 40 11.91 -0.19 0.94
N GLN A 41 13.19 -0.14 1.30
CA GLN A 41 13.83 -1.14 2.14
C GLN A 41 13.65 -0.76 3.61
N LEU A 42 13.14 -1.69 4.39
CA LEU A 42 12.76 -1.52 5.79
C LEU A 42 13.62 -2.43 6.68
N ASP A 43 14.08 -1.90 7.80
CA ASP A 43 14.80 -2.67 8.81
C ASP A 43 13.83 -3.53 9.63
N LYS A 44 14.17 -4.82 9.78
CA LYS A 44 13.40 -5.81 10.54
C LYS A 44 13.82 -5.91 12.02
N GLY A 45 14.90 -5.22 12.42
CA GLY A 45 15.46 -5.22 13.77
C GLY A 45 16.44 -6.37 14.06
N ASP A 46 16.60 -7.34 13.15
CA ASP A 46 17.51 -8.49 13.25
C ASP A 46 18.66 -8.45 12.24
N SER A 47 19.09 -7.24 11.86
CA SER A 47 20.07 -7.00 10.78
C SER A 47 19.64 -7.55 9.41
N GLN A 48 18.34 -7.84 9.24
CA GLN A 48 17.73 -8.19 7.97
C GLN A 48 16.89 -7.02 7.45
N TYR A 49 16.74 -6.99 6.13
CA TYR A 49 15.86 -6.04 5.47
C TYR A 49 14.67 -6.76 4.83
N CYS A 50 13.62 -6.00 4.59
CA CYS A 50 12.56 -6.40 3.68
C CYS A 50 12.13 -5.22 2.81
N ALA A 51 11.41 -5.52 1.73
CA ALA A 51 10.96 -4.53 0.79
C ALA A 51 9.44 -4.26 0.93
N MET A 52 9.09 -3.00 0.76
CA MET A 52 7.74 -2.52 0.49
C MET A 52 7.74 -1.79 -0.86
N GLN A 53 6.63 -1.85 -1.58
CA GLN A 53 6.42 -1.06 -2.78
C GLN A 53 5.21 -0.15 -2.62
N VAL A 54 5.40 1.12 -2.98
CA VAL A 54 4.33 2.11 -3.17
C VAL A 54 4.27 2.42 -4.66
N SER A 55 3.18 2.06 -5.33
CA SER A 55 2.97 2.32 -6.76
C SER A 55 1.82 3.28 -6.97
N LEU A 56 2.05 4.36 -7.73
CA LEU A 56 1.02 5.27 -8.21
C LEU A 56 0.40 4.68 -9.48
N ILE A 57 -0.90 4.38 -9.42
CA ILE A 57 -1.62 3.66 -10.50
C ILE A 57 -2.67 4.54 -11.19
N GLY A 58 -3.01 5.68 -10.57
CA GLY A 58 -3.85 6.74 -11.13
C GLY A 58 -3.57 8.06 -10.40
N GLN A 59 -4.12 9.16 -10.90
CA GLN A 59 -3.87 10.50 -10.33
C GLN A 59 -4.16 10.59 -8.81
N ASN A 60 -5.16 9.85 -8.33
CA ASN A 60 -5.58 9.82 -6.93
C ASN A 60 -5.60 8.40 -6.35
N ILE A 61 -4.89 7.46 -7.00
CA ILE A 61 -4.91 6.05 -6.62
C ILE A 61 -3.48 5.54 -6.48
N PHE A 62 -3.18 4.99 -5.32
CA PHE A 62 -1.90 4.34 -5.04
C PHE A 62 -2.12 2.95 -4.45
N ARG A 63 -1.09 2.12 -4.57
CA ARG A 63 -1.09 0.75 -4.06
C ARG A 63 0.14 0.54 -3.19
N VAL A 64 -0.07 0.00 -2.00
CA VAL A 64 1.01 -0.45 -1.11
C VAL A 64 1.07 -1.97 -1.12
N ARG A 65 2.27 -2.52 -1.35
CA ARG A 65 2.55 -3.96 -1.22
C ARG A 65 3.68 -4.15 -0.23
N PHE A 66 3.45 -4.98 0.78
CA PHE A 66 4.46 -5.33 1.78
C PHE A 66 4.54 -6.85 1.92
N ASN A 67 5.76 -7.37 2.00
CA ASN A 67 5.99 -8.76 2.33
C ASN A 67 7.38 -8.90 3.00
N PRO A 68 7.44 -9.36 4.26
CA PRO A 68 8.70 -9.47 5.02
C PRO A 68 9.74 -10.44 4.42
N GLY A 69 9.34 -11.30 3.50
CA GLY A 69 10.21 -12.24 2.79
C GLY A 69 10.71 -11.72 1.44
N LYS A 70 10.34 -10.49 1.05
CA LYS A 70 10.80 -9.85 -0.19
C LYS A 70 11.94 -8.89 0.15
N LEU A 71 13.01 -8.91 -0.63
CA LEU A 71 14.22 -8.12 -0.37
C LEU A 71 14.38 -6.98 -1.38
N SER A 72 13.78 -7.13 -2.55
CA SER A 72 13.92 -6.22 -3.67
C SER A 72 12.61 -6.04 -4.43
N LYS A 73 12.60 -5.09 -5.36
CA LYS A 73 11.45 -4.81 -6.24
C LYS A 73 11.08 -6.02 -7.11
N ASP A 74 12.09 -6.77 -7.56
CA ASP A 74 11.95 -7.86 -8.55
C ASP A 74 11.34 -9.11 -7.91
N ASP A 75 11.35 -9.20 -6.58
CA ASP A 75 10.71 -10.29 -5.87
C ASP A 75 9.16 -10.17 -5.88
N PHE A 76 8.62 -8.99 -6.19
CA PHE A 76 7.18 -8.77 -6.29
C PHE A 76 6.67 -9.16 -7.67
N SER A 77 5.61 -9.97 -7.71
CA SER A 77 4.98 -10.34 -8.97
C SER A 77 4.49 -9.08 -9.70
N PRO A 78 4.75 -8.94 -11.01
CA PRO A 78 4.15 -7.88 -11.82
C PRO A 78 2.65 -8.10 -12.03
N THR A 79 2.19 -9.34 -11.86
CA THR A 79 0.78 -9.70 -12.02
C THR A 79 -0.08 -9.25 -10.85
N ASN A 80 -1.28 -8.80 -11.19
CA ASN A 80 -2.31 -8.46 -10.23
C ASN A 80 -2.96 -9.73 -9.66
N SER A 81 -3.58 -9.61 -8.49
CA SER A 81 -4.46 -10.65 -7.99
C SER A 81 -5.75 -10.69 -8.80
N ARG A 82 -6.39 -11.86 -8.91
CA ARG A 82 -7.67 -12.10 -9.62
C ARG A 82 -8.85 -11.18 -9.24
N THR A 83 -8.71 -10.37 -8.19
CA THR A 83 -9.72 -9.40 -7.71
C THR A 83 -9.55 -8.00 -8.30
N ILE A 84 -8.45 -7.75 -9.02
CA ILE A 84 -8.18 -6.49 -9.71
C ILE A 84 -8.47 -6.71 -11.19
N VAL A 85 -9.19 -5.78 -11.80
CA VAL A 85 -9.41 -5.77 -13.26
C VAL A 85 -8.07 -5.45 -13.91
N GLU A 86 -7.70 -6.20 -14.95
CA GLU A 86 -6.36 -6.28 -15.58
C GLU A 86 -5.35 -7.20 -14.89
N ASP A 87 -4.65 -7.99 -15.69
CA ASP A 87 -3.75 -9.05 -15.23
C ASP A 87 -2.40 -8.53 -14.70
N ASN A 88 -1.99 -7.33 -15.08
CA ASN A 88 -0.74 -6.71 -14.60
C ASN A 88 -0.90 -5.22 -14.30
N ILE A 89 0.11 -4.68 -13.61
CA ILE A 89 0.08 -3.30 -13.11
C ILE A 89 0.17 -2.25 -14.22
N ASP A 90 0.88 -2.54 -15.30
CA ASP A 90 1.11 -1.58 -16.37
C ASP A 90 -0.12 -1.42 -17.24
N ASP A 91 -0.86 -2.50 -17.47
CA ASP A 91 -2.16 -2.47 -18.17
C ASP A 91 -3.21 -1.76 -17.32
N LEU A 92 -3.29 -2.04 -16.02
CA LEU A 92 -4.16 -1.30 -15.11
C LEU A 92 -3.85 0.20 -15.13
N ARG A 93 -2.57 0.57 -15.05
CA ARG A 93 -2.15 1.97 -15.10
C ARG A 93 -2.51 2.59 -16.45
N ARG A 94 -2.28 1.90 -17.57
CA ARG A 94 -2.62 2.39 -18.91
C ARG A 94 -4.11 2.66 -19.05
N THR A 95 -4.97 1.76 -18.56
CA THR A 95 -6.43 1.95 -18.57
C THR A 95 -6.85 3.19 -17.76
N LEU A 96 -6.27 3.39 -16.58
CA LEU A 96 -6.55 4.55 -15.74
C LEU A 96 -6.00 5.86 -16.34
N MET A 97 -4.77 5.84 -16.86
CA MET A 97 -4.12 6.98 -17.50
C MET A 97 -4.76 7.38 -18.83
N GLY A 98 -5.39 6.45 -19.54
CA GLY A 98 -6.16 6.76 -20.75
C GLY A 98 -7.33 7.70 -20.49
N THR A 99 -7.83 7.73 -19.25
CA THR A 99 -8.91 8.63 -18.82
C THR A 99 -8.35 9.91 -18.18
N LEU A 100 -7.34 9.76 -17.31
CA LEU A 100 -6.78 10.83 -16.49
C LEU A 100 -5.25 10.71 -16.41
N PRO A 101 -4.51 11.26 -17.39
CA PRO A 101 -3.05 11.17 -17.40
C PRO A 101 -2.42 12.07 -16.32
N PHE A 102 -1.31 11.61 -15.75
CA PHE A 102 -0.60 12.30 -14.68
C PHE A 102 0.91 12.04 -14.74
N LYS A 103 1.69 12.96 -14.17
CA LYS A 103 3.13 12.80 -13.84
C LYS A 103 3.31 12.70 -12.33
N VAL A 104 4.48 12.24 -11.92
CA VAL A 104 4.87 12.13 -10.51
C VAL A 104 6.06 13.05 -10.26
N SER A 105 5.94 13.94 -9.27
CA SER A 105 7.09 14.60 -8.67
C SER A 105 7.64 13.74 -7.54
N TYR A 106 8.96 13.62 -7.48
CA TYR A 106 9.71 12.86 -6.48
C TYR A 106 10.71 13.78 -5.79
N GLU A 107 10.62 13.85 -4.46
CA GLU A 107 11.59 14.54 -3.62
C GLU A 107 12.04 13.60 -2.51
N GLU A 108 13.35 13.54 -2.25
CA GLU A 108 13.96 12.74 -1.20
C GLU A 108 14.97 13.60 -0.45
N ASP A 109 14.88 13.57 0.88
CA ASP A 109 15.90 14.11 1.78
C ASP A 109 16.39 13.01 2.74
N SER A 110 17.21 13.38 3.73
CA SER A 110 17.78 12.41 4.67
C SER A 110 16.75 11.71 5.58
N ASN A 111 15.53 12.24 5.67
CA ASN A 111 14.54 11.86 6.67
C ASN A 111 13.21 11.42 6.04
N ARG A 112 12.94 11.76 4.78
CA ARG A 112 11.67 11.44 4.12
C ARG A 112 11.76 11.33 2.60
N VAL A 113 10.75 10.68 2.03
CA VAL A 113 10.38 10.76 0.61
C VAL A 113 9.02 11.41 0.46
N ILE A 114 8.86 12.24 -0.56
CA ILE A 114 7.59 12.85 -0.96
C ILE A 114 7.32 12.48 -2.42
N LEU A 115 6.13 11.92 -2.65
CA LEU A 115 5.58 11.67 -3.99
C LEU A 115 4.37 12.57 -4.21
N VAL A 116 4.29 13.23 -5.35
CA VAL A 116 3.13 14.08 -5.69
C VAL A 116 2.64 13.75 -7.09
N THR A 117 1.36 13.42 -7.25
CA THR A 117 0.74 13.28 -8.57
C THR A 117 0.24 14.63 -9.07
N ILE A 118 0.56 14.93 -10.33
CA ILE A 118 0.17 16.17 -11.00
C ILE A 118 -0.52 15.78 -12.32
N PRO A 119 -1.78 16.17 -12.55
CA PRO A 119 -2.46 15.93 -13.82
C PRO A 119 -1.69 16.50 -15.01
N ILE A 120 -1.84 15.88 -16.17
CA ILE A 120 -1.30 16.40 -17.43
C ILE A 120 -2.48 16.61 -18.37
N SER A 121 -2.57 17.77 -19.00
CA SER A 121 -3.57 17.98 -20.05
C SER A 121 -3.23 17.15 -21.28
N GLY A 122 -4.20 16.40 -21.81
CA GLY A 122 -4.04 15.44 -22.93
C GLY A 122 -3.55 15.99 -24.27
N SER A 123 -3.14 17.27 -24.36
CA SER A 123 -2.57 17.89 -25.56
C SER A 123 -1.05 18.15 -25.48
N GLY A 124 -0.39 17.82 -24.37
CA GLY A 124 1.03 18.14 -24.16
C GLY A 124 1.31 19.66 -24.08
N LYS A 125 0.28 20.49 -24.15
CA LYS A 125 0.30 21.89 -23.75
C LYS A 125 -0.30 21.97 -22.36
N THR A 126 0.41 22.62 -21.45
CA THR A 126 -0.13 23.05 -20.16
C THR A 126 -1.44 23.81 -20.45
N LEU A 127 -2.57 23.21 -20.08
CA LEU A 127 -3.76 24.02 -19.80
C LEU A 127 -3.41 24.95 -18.63
N ASP A 128 -4.24 25.98 -18.47
CA ASP A 128 -4.24 26.96 -17.39
C ASP A 128 -3.34 26.60 -16.18
N PRO A 129 -2.51 27.50 -15.61
CA PRO A 129 -1.69 27.20 -14.42
C PRO A 129 -2.46 26.69 -13.17
N GLN A 130 -3.78 26.50 -13.26
CA GLN A 130 -4.61 25.72 -12.33
C GLN A 130 -4.65 24.20 -12.58
N ASP A 131 -4.23 23.69 -13.75
CA ASP A 131 -4.25 22.26 -14.12
C ASP A 131 -2.99 21.49 -13.68
N ASP A 132 -1.90 22.19 -13.33
CA ASP A 132 -0.70 21.61 -12.69
C ASP A 132 -0.88 21.42 -11.16
N ARG A 133 -2.13 21.40 -10.67
CA ARG A 133 -2.40 21.24 -9.25
C ARG A 133 -2.15 19.80 -8.79
N PRO A 134 -1.42 19.60 -7.69
CA PRO A 134 -1.32 18.30 -7.02
C PRO A 134 -2.70 17.68 -6.77
N THR A 135 -2.83 16.37 -6.97
CA THR A 135 -4.08 15.63 -6.68
C THR A 135 -3.93 14.63 -5.53
N LEU A 136 -2.75 14.02 -5.39
CA LEU A 136 -2.36 13.15 -4.29
C LEU A 136 -0.93 13.51 -3.86
N LYS A 137 -0.71 13.58 -2.55
CA LYS A 137 0.61 13.68 -1.95
C LYS A 137 0.81 12.49 -1.02
N ILE A 138 1.91 11.77 -1.18
CA ILE A 138 2.34 10.70 -0.27
C ILE A 138 3.64 11.16 0.39
N VAL A 139 3.68 11.13 1.72
CA VAL A 139 4.88 11.41 2.51
C VAL A 139 5.27 10.12 3.24
N ILE A 140 6.55 9.77 3.15
CA ILE A 140 7.13 8.59 3.81
C ILE A 140 8.23 9.08 4.72
N ASP A 141 7.98 9.10 6.02
CA ASP A 141 9.00 9.42 7.03
C ASP A 141 9.83 8.16 7.33
N PHE A 142 11.13 8.34 7.55
CA PHE A 142 12.06 7.22 7.69
C PHE A 142 12.17 6.69 9.11
N ASN A 143 12.18 7.57 10.12
CA ASN A 143 12.33 7.20 11.53
C ASN A 143 11.59 8.21 12.45
N PRO A 144 10.48 7.81 13.12
CA PRO A 144 9.83 6.50 12.99
C PRO A 144 9.26 6.32 11.58
N PHE A 145 9.26 5.09 11.06
CA PHE A 145 8.66 4.83 9.75
C PHE A 145 7.16 5.14 9.76
N CYS A 146 6.70 5.95 8.82
CA CYS A 146 5.29 6.27 8.62
C CYS A 146 5.01 6.57 7.16
N ILE A 147 3.82 6.21 6.67
CA ILE A 147 3.30 6.69 5.38
C ILE A 147 2.05 7.51 5.64
N LEU A 148 2.03 8.73 5.14
CA LEU A 148 0.89 9.64 5.14
C LEU A 148 0.45 9.88 3.70
N ALA A 149 -0.84 9.78 3.42
CA ALA A 149 -1.42 10.11 2.13
C ALA A 149 -2.44 11.24 2.29
N PHE A 150 -2.33 12.23 1.41
CA PHE A 150 -3.16 13.41 1.41
C PHE A 150 -3.85 13.59 0.07
N HIS A 151 -5.14 13.89 0.10
CA HIS A 151 -5.83 14.42 -1.06
C HIS A 151 -5.55 15.92 -1.19
N CYS A 152 -5.21 16.36 -2.40
CA CYS A 152 -4.94 17.77 -2.70
C CYS A 152 -6.06 18.30 -3.61
N ALA A 153 -6.76 19.34 -3.15
CA ALA A 153 -7.83 20.00 -3.91
C ALA A 153 -7.95 21.45 -3.47
N ASN A 154 -8.23 22.37 -4.40
CA ASN A 154 -8.52 23.78 -4.11
C ASN A 154 -7.49 24.49 -3.21
N ASN A 155 -6.19 24.21 -3.41
CA ASN A 155 -5.07 24.68 -2.58
C ASN A 155 -5.07 24.18 -1.12
N GLU A 156 -5.96 23.24 -0.78
CA GLU A 156 -5.98 22.55 0.50
C GLU A 156 -5.38 21.15 0.36
N THR A 157 -4.87 20.65 1.48
CA THR A 157 -4.31 19.30 1.59
C THR A 157 -4.93 18.63 2.80
N THR A 158 -5.67 17.54 2.56
CA THR A 158 -6.41 16.80 3.60
C THR A 158 -5.83 15.40 3.75
N GLU A 159 -5.47 15.00 4.97
CA GLU A 159 -5.03 13.63 5.26
C GLU A 159 -6.19 12.67 5.02
N VAL A 160 -5.98 11.67 4.16
CA VAL A 160 -7.00 10.65 3.82
C VAL A 160 -6.63 9.26 4.31
N TRP A 161 -5.34 9.01 4.54
CA TRP A 161 -4.86 7.74 5.04
C TRP A 161 -3.48 7.87 5.68
N GLN A 162 -3.22 7.06 6.70
CA GLN A 162 -1.91 6.92 7.31
C GLN A 162 -1.66 5.48 7.76
N THR A 163 -0.39 5.08 7.84
CA THR A 163 -0.01 3.85 8.55
C THR A 163 -0.34 3.96 10.04
N ALA A 164 -0.49 2.79 10.70
CA ALA A 164 -0.68 2.72 12.14
C ALA A 164 0.59 3.18 12.90
N SER A 165 0.51 3.21 14.23
CA SER A 165 1.70 3.29 15.09
C SER A 165 1.65 2.15 16.10
N PRO A 166 2.63 1.22 16.11
CA PRO A 166 3.65 0.95 15.09
C PRO A 166 3.09 0.71 13.68
N PRO A 167 3.83 1.05 12.61
CA PRO A 167 3.33 1.06 11.23
C PRO A 167 2.98 -0.32 10.69
N LEU A 168 3.79 -1.33 11.01
CA LEU A 168 3.64 -2.68 10.49
C LEU A 168 4.00 -3.70 11.56
N TYR A 169 3.11 -4.67 11.73
CA TYR A 169 3.38 -5.90 12.47
C TYR A 169 3.50 -7.06 11.49
N TYR A 170 4.42 -7.99 11.73
CA TYR A 170 4.54 -9.20 10.91
C TYR A 170 5.00 -10.44 11.70
N THR A 171 4.56 -11.61 11.22
CA THR A 171 5.00 -12.92 11.73
C THR A 171 5.19 -13.90 10.58
N SER A 172 6.04 -14.91 10.78
CA SER A 172 6.11 -16.06 9.87
C SER A 172 4.83 -16.88 9.96
N ASN A 173 4.37 -17.37 8.82
CA ASN A 173 3.20 -18.24 8.66
C ASN A 173 3.61 -19.64 8.17
N GLY A 174 4.65 -20.22 8.77
CA GLY A 174 5.24 -21.49 8.35
C GLY A 174 6.29 -21.34 7.26
N GLN A 175 6.52 -22.41 6.49
CA GLN A 175 7.72 -22.59 5.66
C GLN A 175 7.84 -21.64 4.46
N GLU A 176 6.75 -21.02 3.98
CA GLU A 176 6.77 -20.20 2.74
C GLU A 176 5.95 -18.90 2.81
N GLY A 177 5.50 -18.48 4.00
CA GLY A 177 4.53 -17.38 4.13
C GLY A 177 4.84 -16.41 5.28
N TYR A 178 4.38 -15.17 5.11
CA TYR A 178 4.35 -14.16 6.16
C TYR A 178 2.94 -13.58 6.27
N GLU A 179 2.53 -13.31 7.50
CA GLU A 179 1.34 -12.52 7.83
C GLU A 179 1.76 -11.12 8.24
N TYR A 180 0.96 -10.12 7.90
CA TYR A 180 1.22 -8.74 8.30
C TYR A 180 -0.08 -8.00 8.63
N HIS A 181 0.03 -6.99 9.49
CA HIS A 181 -1.10 -6.16 9.93
C HIS A 181 -0.71 -4.69 9.96
N THR A 182 -1.60 -3.85 9.42
CA THR A 182 -1.50 -2.39 9.39
C THR A 182 -2.74 -1.83 10.11
N GLY A 183 -2.64 -1.52 11.40
CA GLY A 183 -3.83 -1.33 12.25
C GLY A 183 -4.66 -0.05 12.05
N ARG A 184 -5.99 -0.18 12.12
CA ARG A 184 -6.92 0.59 12.98
C ARG A 184 -8.20 -0.25 13.14
N HIS A 185 -8.66 -0.47 14.37
CA HIS A 185 -9.89 -1.22 14.64
C HIS A 185 -11.13 -0.44 14.21
N GLN A 186 -11.95 -1.03 13.34
CA GLN A 186 -13.40 -1.18 13.55
C GLN A 186 -13.95 -2.28 12.62
N ALA A 187 -14.69 -3.22 13.21
CA ALA A 187 -15.42 -4.39 12.67
C ALA A 187 -14.72 -5.78 12.71
N PRO A 188 -15.45 -6.86 13.11
CA PRO A 188 -14.91 -8.22 13.18
C PRO A 188 -14.73 -8.82 11.78
N SER A 189 -13.55 -9.37 11.48
CA SER A 189 -13.18 -9.98 10.19
C SER A 189 -12.45 -11.31 10.36
N TYR A 190 -13.00 -12.41 9.82
CA TYR A 190 -12.44 -13.78 9.92
C TYR A 190 -11.09 -13.93 9.18
N ALA A 191 -10.15 -14.66 9.81
CA ALA A 191 -8.87 -15.06 9.23
C ALA A 191 -8.87 -16.57 8.93
N VAL A 192 -8.32 -16.97 7.78
CA VAL A 192 -8.20 -18.38 7.36
C VAL A 192 -6.75 -18.68 7.02
N HIS A 193 -6.23 -19.80 7.54
CA HIS A 193 -4.84 -20.25 7.40
C HIS A 193 -4.71 -21.37 6.34
N GLY A 194 -3.73 -21.29 5.43
CA GLY A 194 -3.47 -22.39 4.48
C GLY A 194 -2.22 -22.20 3.59
N LEU A 195 -1.32 -23.19 3.62
CA LEU A 195 -0.18 -23.34 2.71
C LEU A 195 -0.59 -24.13 1.46
N ARG A 196 -0.86 -23.40 0.38
CA ARG A 196 -0.66 -23.78 -1.04
C ARG A 196 -1.23 -22.68 -1.92
N GLY A 197 -0.35 -21.86 -2.52
CA GLY A 197 -0.62 -21.13 -3.78
C GLY A 197 -1.86 -20.23 -3.90
N THR A 198 -2.68 -20.04 -2.88
CA THR A 198 -3.87 -19.17 -2.93
C THR A 198 -3.72 -18.03 -1.95
N ARG A 199 -3.07 -16.98 -2.43
CA ARG A 199 -3.03 -15.66 -1.78
C ARG A 199 -4.46 -15.13 -1.66
N ARG A 200 -4.91 -14.79 -0.45
CA ARG A 200 -6.17 -14.05 -0.24
C ARG A 200 -6.03 -12.95 0.79
N HIS A 201 -6.82 -11.92 0.50
CA HIS A 201 -6.85 -10.58 1.05
C HIS A 201 -7.62 -10.48 2.37
N ILE A 202 -7.20 -9.56 3.23
CA ILE A 202 -8.04 -8.99 4.29
C ILE A 202 -8.97 -7.97 3.62
N ARG A 203 -10.28 -8.24 3.56
CA ARG A 203 -11.29 -7.29 3.09
C ARG A 203 -11.85 -6.56 4.31
N LEU A 204 -11.43 -5.31 4.51
CA LEU A 204 -12.09 -4.41 5.45
C LEU A 204 -13.32 -3.82 4.73
N GLN A 205 -14.52 -4.33 5.03
CA GLN A 205 -15.76 -3.65 4.65
C GLN A 205 -16.06 -2.59 5.71
N GLY A 206 -15.87 -1.32 5.37
CA GLY A 206 -16.42 -0.22 6.13
C GLY A 206 -17.95 -0.21 5.99
N LYS A 207 -18.67 0.08 7.07
CA LYS A 207 -20.09 0.45 6.99
C LYS A 207 -20.22 1.66 6.08
N GLU A 208 -21.08 1.57 5.07
CA GLU A 208 -21.63 2.74 4.40
C GLU A 208 -22.27 3.68 5.44
N PRO A 209 -22.04 5.00 5.39
CA PRO A 209 -23.07 5.91 5.83
C PRO A 209 -24.19 5.85 4.78
N ALA A 210 -25.36 5.40 5.23
CA ALA A 210 -26.59 5.46 4.45
C ALA A 210 -26.80 6.88 3.90
N GLY A 211 -26.88 6.98 2.57
CA GLY A 211 -27.15 8.24 1.87
C GLY A 211 -27.44 7.96 0.41
N LEU A 212 -28.72 7.85 0.09
CA LEU A 212 -29.28 7.61 -1.24
C LEU A 212 -28.63 8.45 -2.36
N LEU A 213 -28.39 7.80 -3.50
CA LEU A 213 -28.67 8.38 -4.81
C LEU A 213 -28.97 7.26 -5.82
N GLN A 214 -30.27 6.96 -5.96
CA GLN A 214 -30.81 6.38 -7.18
C GLN A 214 -30.67 7.42 -8.29
N LEU A 215 -30.10 7.04 -9.43
CA LEU A 215 -30.41 7.70 -10.68
C LEU A 215 -30.65 6.64 -11.76
N ARG A 216 -31.79 6.81 -12.43
CA ARG A 216 -32.13 6.25 -13.73
C ARG A 216 -31.19 6.79 -14.81
#